data_AF-B4HUC8-F1
#
_entry.id   AF-B4HUC8-F1
#
_cell.length_a   1.000
_cell.length_b   1.000
_cell.length_c   1.000
_cell.angle_alpha   90.00
_cell.angle_beta   90.00
_cell.angle_gamma   90.00
#
_symmetry.space_group_name_H-M   'P 1'
#
loop_
_entity.id
_entity.type
_entity.pdbx_description
1 polymer ?
#
loop_
_entity_poly.entity_id
_entity_poly.type
_entity_poly.pdbx_seq_one_letter_code
_entity_poly.pdbx_strand_id
1 'polypeptide(L)'
;MQEDERQKVIDRNLPHLVCVLLGTPIDDKKNGNGQVLVDPAIFHKCLTYARCHIADPNVVDCDPDEVWDTLNHFLMRFCIENLSEFGDTFNQLANVVLNHPICMNHKQRNIHWRLLDFVLSVNYKAFVSIRRNLPEMEQKRRNILEALKMTTESSQVDPKVTNNTKSIAYSESVRVTHKKRQKPKSPRKKLTPDQIQRLCDEIRDLTSAKHNTNGTI
;
A
#
# COMPACT_ATOMS: atom_id res chain seq x y z
N MET A 1 14.85 -2.52 -22.25
CA MET A 1 14.23 -3.84 -22.47
C MET A 1 13.56 -3.71 -23.81
N GLN A 2 13.91 -4.56 -24.78
CA GLN A 2 13.19 -4.55 -26.05
C GLN A 2 11.73 -4.94 -25.73
N GLU A 3 10.74 -4.32 -26.36
CA GLU A 3 9.31 -4.59 -26.08
C GLU A 3 8.99 -6.09 -26.14
N ASP A 4 9.69 -6.81 -27.03
CA ASP A 4 9.64 -8.26 -27.18
C ASP A 4 10.10 -9.04 -25.94
N GLU A 5 11.10 -8.54 -25.19
CA GLU A 5 11.56 -9.17 -23.94
C GLU A 5 10.52 -8.99 -22.83
N ARG A 6 9.91 -7.80 -22.75
CA ARG A 6 8.87 -7.50 -21.77
C ARG A 6 7.65 -8.39 -22.01
N GLN A 7 7.21 -8.51 -23.26
CA GLN A 7 6.07 -9.34 -23.63
C GLN A 7 6.33 -10.82 -23.31
N LYS A 8 7.54 -11.34 -23.61
CA LYS A 8 7.94 -12.71 -23.24
C LYS A 8 7.87 -12.97 -21.73
N VAL A 9 8.28 -11.99 -20.92
CA VAL A 9 8.20 -12.09 -19.46
C VAL A 9 6.73 -12.09 -19.01
N ILE A 10 5.88 -11.24 -19.58
CA ILE A 10 4.44 -11.22 -19.26
C ILE A 10 3.79 -12.55 -19.62
N ASP A 11 3.98 -13.03 -20.86
CA ASP A 11 3.36 -14.26 -21.35
C ASP A 11 3.78 -15.48 -20.53
N ARG A 12 5.03 -15.50 -20.06
CA ARG A 12 5.53 -16.56 -19.18
C ARG A 12 4.91 -16.46 -17.78
N ASN A 13 4.91 -15.30 -17.15
CA ASN A 13 4.63 -15.19 -15.71
C ASN A 13 3.14 -14.95 -15.39
N LEU A 14 2.39 -14.28 -16.26
CA LEU A 14 1.00 -13.92 -16.01
C LEU A 14 0.08 -15.15 -15.79
N PRO A 15 0.15 -16.23 -16.60
CA PRO A 15 -0.63 -17.44 -16.35
C PRO A 15 -0.31 -18.08 -15.00
N HIS A 16 0.97 -18.10 -14.62
CA HIS A 16 1.42 -18.64 -13.33
C HIS A 16 0.85 -17.82 -12.17
N LEU A 17 0.91 -16.49 -12.27
CA LEU A 17 0.35 -15.59 -11.26
C LEU A 17 -1.16 -15.81 -11.08
N VAL A 18 -1.92 -15.90 -12.18
CA VAL A 18 -3.37 -16.17 -12.12
C VAL A 18 -3.66 -17.51 -11.46
N CYS A 19 -2.90 -18.56 -11.79
CA CYS A 19 -3.03 -19.87 -11.16
C CYS A 19 -2.78 -19.80 -9.65
N VAL A 20 -1.71 -19.14 -9.22
CA VAL A 20 -1.35 -18.98 -7.80
C VAL A 20 -2.44 -18.22 -7.04
N LEU A 21 -2.94 -17.11 -7.59
CA LEU A 21 -3.96 -16.30 -6.94
C LEU A 21 -5.29 -17.04 -6.81
N LEU A 22 -5.71 -17.81 -7.82
CA LEU A 22 -6.92 -18.63 -7.75
C LEU A 22 -6.79 -19.84 -6.81
N GLY A 23 -5.58 -20.38 -6.68
CA GLY A 23 -5.29 -21.47 -5.75
C GLY A 23 -5.10 -21.04 -4.30
N THR A 24 -5.03 -19.73 -4.02
CA THR A 24 -4.80 -19.19 -2.68
C THR A 24 -6.13 -18.94 -1.97
N PRO A 25 -6.39 -19.54 -0.80
CA PRO A 25 -7.62 -19.30 -0.06
C PRO A 25 -7.69 -17.83 0.42
N ILE A 26 -8.86 -17.20 0.23
CA ILE A 26 -9.09 -15.78 0.57
C ILE A 26 -9.27 -15.58 2.10
N ASP A 27 -9.68 -16.63 2.80
CA ASP A 27 -9.87 -16.65 4.25
C ASP A 27 -8.95 -17.67 4.93
N ASP A 28 -8.43 -17.30 6.12
CA ASP A 28 -7.64 -18.19 7.01
C ASP A 28 -8.47 -19.38 7.57
N LYS A 29 -9.73 -19.53 7.14
CA LYS A 29 -10.52 -20.72 7.46
C LYS A 29 -9.87 -21.88 6.73
N LYS A 30 -9.17 -22.73 7.49
CA LYS A 30 -8.66 -24.04 7.07
C LYS A 30 -9.80 -24.85 6.44
N ASN A 31 -10.03 -24.66 5.14
CA ASN A 31 -10.71 -25.64 4.33
C ASN A 31 -9.68 -26.76 4.17
N GLY A 32 -9.86 -27.82 4.95
CA GLY A 32 -8.85 -28.86 5.15
C GLY A 32 -8.34 -29.44 3.84
N ASN A 33 -7.02 -29.63 3.75
CA ASN A 33 -6.24 -30.52 2.87
C ASN A 33 -6.71 -30.77 1.41
N GLY A 34 -7.60 -29.96 0.86
CA GLY A 34 -8.03 -30.03 -0.53
C GLY A 34 -7.14 -29.14 -1.35
N GLN A 35 -6.44 -29.71 -2.34
CA GLN A 35 -5.95 -28.92 -3.47
C GLN A 35 -7.15 -28.13 -4.01
N VAL A 36 -7.04 -26.80 -4.04
CA VAL A 36 -8.04 -25.95 -4.68
C VAL A 36 -7.94 -26.26 -6.18
N LEU A 37 -8.82 -27.12 -6.68
CA LEU A 37 -8.89 -27.43 -8.09
C LEU A 37 -9.46 -26.19 -8.79
N VAL A 38 -8.60 -25.49 -9.54
CA VAL A 38 -9.01 -24.30 -10.28
C VAL A 38 -9.80 -24.74 -11.52
N ASP A 39 -11.07 -24.33 -11.60
CA ASP A 39 -11.89 -24.54 -12.80
C ASP A 39 -11.20 -23.90 -14.03
N PRO A 40 -10.92 -24.67 -15.10
CA PRO A 40 -10.34 -24.14 -16.33
C PRO A 40 -11.09 -22.93 -16.91
N ALA A 41 -12.42 -22.91 -16.81
CA ALA A 41 -13.22 -21.79 -17.31
C ALA A 41 -13.00 -20.51 -16.50
N ILE A 42 -12.85 -20.62 -15.17
CA ILE A 42 -12.53 -19.49 -14.29
C ILE A 42 -11.11 -19.00 -14.58
N PHE A 43 -10.15 -19.91 -14.69
CA PHE A 43 -8.77 -19.59 -15.05
C PHE A 43 -8.70 -18.77 -16.35
N HIS A 44 -9.37 -19.21 -17.41
CA HIS A 44 -9.37 -18.51 -18.70
C HIS A 44 -10.02 -17.12 -18.62
N LYS A 45 -11.10 -16.95 -17.85
CA LYS A 45 -11.72 -15.64 -17.63
C LYS A 45 -10.77 -14.69 -16.91
N CYS A 46 -10.15 -15.13 -15.82
CA CYS A 46 -9.21 -14.32 -15.05
C CYS A 46 -7.94 -13.98 -15.84
N LEU A 47 -7.40 -14.93 -16.62
CA LEU A 47 -6.25 -14.69 -17.47
C LEU A 47 -6.56 -13.68 -18.58
N THR A 48 -7.72 -13.78 -19.22
CA THR A 48 -8.18 -12.81 -20.22
C THR A 48 -8.32 -11.43 -19.59
N TYR A 49 -8.99 -11.33 -18.44
CA TYR A 49 -9.11 -10.06 -17.72
C TYR A 49 -7.74 -9.43 -17.41
N ALA A 50 -6.80 -10.21 -16.86
CA ALA A 50 -5.48 -9.72 -16.51
C ALA A 50 -4.69 -9.25 -17.74
N ARG A 51 -4.79 -9.96 -18.87
CA ARG A 51 -4.17 -9.55 -20.13
C ARG A 51 -4.74 -8.22 -20.63
N CYS A 52 -6.06 -8.08 -20.63
CA CYS A 52 -6.71 -6.83 -21.01
C CYS A 52 -6.27 -5.66 -20.13
N HIS A 53 -6.15 -5.89 -18.82
CA HIS A 53 -5.77 -4.85 -17.87
C HIS A 53 -4.30 -4.41 -18.02
N ILE A 54 -3.38 -5.36 -18.28
CA ILE A 54 -1.96 -5.05 -18.50
C ILE A 54 -1.74 -4.34 -19.84
N ALA A 55 -2.55 -4.66 -20.85
CA ALA A 55 -2.48 -4.05 -22.17
C ALA A 55 -3.19 -2.70 -22.27
N ASP A 56 -3.91 -2.26 -21.22
CA ASP A 56 -4.64 -1.00 -21.21
C ASP A 56 -3.66 0.19 -21.29
N PRO A 57 -3.68 0.98 -22.37
CA PRO A 57 -2.77 2.12 -22.52
C PRO A 57 -3.10 3.29 -21.59
N ASN A 58 -4.26 3.27 -20.93
CA ASN A 58 -4.73 4.33 -20.04
C ASN A 58 -4.35 4.08 -18.56
N VAL A 59 -3.58 3.03 -18.27
CA VAL A 59 -3.06 2.81 -16.91
C VAL A 59 -2.19 3.99 -16.52
N VAL A 60 -2.65 4.73 -15.51
CA VAL A 60 -1.97 5.90 -14.97
C VAL A 60 -0.60 5.48 -14.45
N ASP A 61 0.42 6.26 -14.78
CA ASP A 61 1.76 6.05 -14.27
C ASP A 61 1.79 6.24 -12.75
N CYS A 62 2.67 5.48 -12.08
CA CYS A 62 2.84 5.56 -10.64
C CYS A 62 3.35 6.94 -10.22
N ASP A 63 2.55 7.64 -9.41
CA ASP A 63 2.89 8.91 -8.79
C ASP A 63 3.65 8.69 -7.47
N PRO A 64 4.95 9.07 -7.39
CA PRO A 64 5.74 8.95 -6.17
C PRO A 64 5.11 9.61 -4.94
N ASP A 65 4.43 10.75 -5.11
CA ASP A 65 3.86 11.49 -3.99
C ASP A 65 2.66 10.75 -3.39
N GLU A 66 1.79 10.17 -4.23
CA GLU A 66 0.67 9.33 -3.78
C GLU A 66 1.15 8.06 -3.06
N VAL A 67 2.21 7.42 -3.58
CA VAL A 67 2.82 6.24 -2.95
C VAL A 67 3.44 6.62 -1.61
N TRP A 68 4.08 7.78 -1.52
CA TRP A 68 4.65 8.29 -0.28
C TRP A 68 3.59 8.55 0.79
N ASP A 69 2.48 9.19 0.43
CA ASP A 69 1.35 9.39 1.34
C ASP A 69 0.75 8.07 1.80
N THR A 70 0.62 7.10 0.89
CA THR A 70 0.15 5.75 1.21
C THR A 70 1.09 5.04 2.18
N LEU A 71 2.41 5.14 1.96
CA LEU A 71 3.42 4.60 2.87
C LEU A 71 3.28 5.23 4.27
N ASN A 72 3.16 6.55 4.37
CA ASN A 72 3.04 7.23 5.66
C ASN A 72 1.78 6.82 6.41
N HIS A 73 0.64 6.70 5.74
CA HIS A 73 -0.59 6.19 6.34
C HIS A 73 -0.42 4.74 6.83
N PHE A 74 0.25 3.91 6.04
CA PHE A 74 0.53 2.52 6.39
C PHE A 74 1.42 2.40 7.64
N LEU A 75 2.49 3.20 7.72
CA LEU A 75 3.37 3.27 8.89
C LEU A 75 2.67 3.84 10.12
N MET A 76 1.86 4.88 9.96
CA MET A 76 1.08 5.47 11.06
C MET A 76 0.11 4.45 11.67
N ARG A 77 -0.47 3.59 10.84
CA ARG A 77 -1.34 2.52 11.33
C ARG A 77 -0.58 1.52 12.20
N PHE A 78 0.69 1.20 11.92
CA PHE A 78 1.49 0.35 12.81
C PHE A 78 1.66 0.98 14.20
N CYS A 79 1.86 2.29 14.26
CA CYS A 79 1.94 3.01 15.53
C CYS A 79 0.62 2.95 16.30
N ILE A 80 -0.51 3.21 15.64
CA ILE A 80 -1.85 3.17 16.26
C ILE A 80 -2.18 1.77 16.79
N GLU A 81 -1.74 0.73 16.07
CA GLU A 81 -2.00 -0.66 16.41
C GLU A 81 -1.01 -1.23 17.46
N ASN A 82 -0.13 -0.40 18.04
CA ASN A 82 0.95 -0.78 18.97
C ASN A 82 1.90 -1.85 18.41
N LEU A 83 2.29 -1.69 17.15
CA LEU A 83 3.21 -2.57 16.41
C LEU A 83 4.31 -1.74 15.73
N SER A 84 4.77 -0.68 16.39
CA SER A 84 5.72 0.30 15.82
C SER A 84 7.01 -0.34 15.32
N GLU A 85 7.52 -1.38 15.99
CA GLU A 85 8.76 -2.06 15.61
C GLU A 85 8.65 -2.72 14.22
N PHE A 86 7.45 -3.19 13.86
CA PHE A 86 7.17 -3.71 12.52
C PHE A 86 7.08 -2.58 11.50
N GLY A 87 6.48 -1.45 11.86
CA GLY A 87 6.46 -0.24 11.03
C GLY A 87 7.88 0.27 10.75
N ASP A 88 8.73 0.37 11.76
CA ASP A 88 10.13 0.80 11.62
C ASP A 88 10.91 -0.15 10.71
N THR A 89 10.72 -1.46 10.87
CA THR A 89 11.37 -2.47 10.01
C THR A 89 10.88 -2.36 8.57
N PHE A 90 9.57 -2.15 8.35
CA PHE A 90 9.02 -1.95 7.02
C PHE A 90 9.59 -0.67 6.38
N ASN A 91 9.70 0.42 7.13
CA ASN A 91 10.29 1.66 6.64
C ASN A 91 11.75 1.47 6.23
N GLN A 92 12.54 0.71 7.00
CA GLN A 92 13.92 0.37 6.61
C GLN A 92 13.96 -0.42 5.30
N LEU A 93 13.10 -1.43 5.13
CA LEU A 93 13.01 -2.19 3.88
C LEU A 93 12.54 -1.34 2.70
N ALA A 94 11.57 -0.45 2.90
CA ALA A 94 11.11 0.48 1.87
C ALA A 94 12.28 1.37 1.41
N ASN A 95 13.08 1.90 2.34
CA ASN A 95 14.27 2.67 2.02
C ASN A 95 15.32 1.85 1.25
N VAL A 96 15.48 0.56 1.55
CA VAL A 96 16.36 -0.32 0.76
C VAL A 96 15.87 -0.38 -0.69
N VAL A 97 14.58 -0.62 -0.93
CA VAL A 97 14.00 -0.70 -2.29
C VAL A 97 14.16 0.63 -3.03
N LEU A 98 13.86 1.75 -2.36
CA LEU A 98 13.92 3.09 -2.94
C LEU A 98 15.35 3.51 -3.32
N ASN A 99 16.37 3.04 -2.59
CA ASN A 99 17.76 3.40 -2.83
C ASN A 99 18.57 2.31 -3.54
N HIS A 100 17.97 1.15 -3.84
CA HIS A 100 18.71 0.03 -4.42
C HIS A 100 19.22 0.37 -5.84
N PRO A 101 20.51 0.16 -6.15
CA PRO A 101 21.07 0.50 -7.47
C PRO A 101 20.36 -0.18 -8.64
N ILE A 102 19.89 -1.44 -8.46
CA ILE A 102 19.11 -2.14 -9.49
C ILE A 102 17.83 -1.40 -9.83
N CYS A 103 17.17 -0.77 -8.86
CA CYS A 103 15.92 -0.04 -9.07
C CYS A 103 16.15 1.41 -9.52
N MET A 104 17.20 2.06 -9.01
CA MET A 104 17.53 3.45 -9.35
C MET A 104 18.11 3.57 -10.76
N ASN A 105 18.94 2.62 -11.18
CA ASN A 105 19.57 2.61 -12.52
C ASN A 105 18.72 1.86 -13.56
N HIS A 106 17.48 1.49 -13.23
CA HIS A 106 16.63 0.73 -14.13
C HIS A 106 16.14 1.60 -15.29
N LYS A 107 15.98 0.98 -16.47
CA LYS A 107 15.52 1.67 -17.69
C LYS A 107 14.08 2.20 -17.58
N GLN A 108 13.25 1.55 -16.77
CA GLN A 108 11.87 1.95 -16.52
C GLN A 108 11.83 3.00 -15.40
N ARG A 109 11.26 4.15 -15.71
CA ARG A 109 11.07 5.25 -14.76
C ARG A 109 10.24 4.80 -13.56
N ASN A 110 10.60 5.28 -12.37
CA ASN A 110 9.87 5.07 -11.12
C ASN A 110 9.66 3.59 -10.75
N ILE A 111 10.49 2.65 -11.23
CA ILE A 111 10.27 1.22 -10.94
C ILE A 111 10.30 0.92 -9.43
N HIS A 112 11.15 1.61 -8.66
CA HIS A 112 11.19 1.49 -7.20
C HIS A 112 9.87 1.91 -6.56
N TRP A 113 9.27 3.01 -7.02
CA TRP A 113 7.95 3.46 -6.55
C TRP A 113 6.85 2.48 -6.94
N ARG A 114 6.87 1.93 -8.16
CA ARG A 114 5.91 0.90 -8.62
C ARG A 114 5.99 -0.39 -7.79
N LEU A 115 7.20 -0.79 -7.42
CA LEU A 115 7.40 -1.96 -6.56
C LEU A 115 6.85 -1.70 -5.16
N LEU A 116 7.11 -0.51 -4.61
CA LEU A 116 6.61 -0.14 -3.30
C LEU A 116 5.09 -0.02 -3.28
N ASP A 117 4.50 0.59 -4.30
CA ASP A 117 3.05 0.70 -4.49
C ASP A 117 2.36 -0.68 -4.54
N PHE A 118 2.93 -1.60 -5.31
CA PHE A 118 2.46 -2.98 -5.35
C PHE A 118 2.51 -3.64 -3.97
N VAL A 119 3.64 -3.51 -3.25
CA VAL A 119 3.78 -4.07 -1.90
C VAL A 119 2.74 -3.47 -0.95
N LEU A 120 2.52 -2.16 -0.97
CA LEU A 120 1.52 -1.51 -0.12
C LEU A 120 0.10 -2.00 -0.44
N SER A 121 -0.23 -2.11 -1.73
CA SER A 121 -1.55 -2.53 -2.22
C SER A 121 -1.92 -3.96 -1.79
N VAL A 122 -0.97 -4.88 -1.76
CA VAL A 122 -1.24 -6.28 -1.37
C VAL A 122 -1.23 -6.52 0.14
N ASN A 123 -0.81 -5.54 0.95
CA ASN A 123 -0.59 -5.69 2.40
C ASN A 123 -1.70 -5.13 3.30
N TYR A 124 -2.94 -5.03 2.79
CA TYR A 124 -4.07 -4.45 3.55
C TYR A 124 -4.43 -5.19 4.85
N LYS A 125 -4.10 -6.49 4.98
CA LYS A 125 -4.32 -7.32 6.20
C LYS A 125 -3.07 -7.50 7.08
N ALA A 126 -1.93 -6.84 6.78
CA ALA A 126 -0.66 -7.09 7.44
C ALA A 126 -0.73 -7.03 8.97
N PHE A 127 -1.41 -6.01 9.53
CA PHE A 127 -1.58 -5.81 10.98
C PHE A 127 -2.30 -6.98 11.66
N VAL A 128 -3.35 -7.50 11.03
CA VAL A 128 -4.12 -8.63 11.54
C VAL A 128 -3.26 -9.89 11.52
N SER A 129 -2.55 -10.13 10.43
CA SER A 129 -1.66 -11.28 10.27
C SER A 129 -0.52 -11.27 11.29
N ILE A 130 0.05 -10.09 11.59
CA ILE A 130 1.09 -9.93 12.61
C ILE A 130 0.54 -10.25 14.00
N ARG A 131 -0.61 -9.70 14.38
CA ARG A 131 -1.20 -9.98 15.70
C ARG A 131 -1.49 -11.47 15.91
N ARG A 132 -2.02 -12.14 14.89
CA ARG A 132 -2.35 -13.58 14.96
C ARG A 132 -1.12 -14.46 15.11
N ASN A 133 0.02 -14.03 14.55
CA ASN A 133 1.24 -14.83 14.47
C ASN A 133 2.45 -14.10 15.08
N LEU A 134 2.22 -13.34 16.16
CA LEU A 134 3.20 -12.39 16.69
C LEU A 134 4.57 -13.03 16.98
N PRO A 135 4.69 -14.20 17.63
CA PRO A 135 6.00 -14.81 17.91
C PRO A 135 6.80 -15.14 16.64
N GLU A 136 6.13 -15.68 15.62
CA GLU A 136 6.75 -16.04 14.35
C GLU A 136 7.16 -14.78 13.56
N MET A 137 6.27 -13.78 13.53
CA MET A 137 6.53 -12.52 12.83
C MET A 137 7.64 -11.72 13.50
N GLU A 138 7.73 -11.74 14.83
CA GLU A 138 8.85 -11.17 15.57
C GLU A 138 10.17 -11.86 15.25
N GLN A 139 10.17 -13.19 15.10
CA GLN A 139 11.38 -13.90 14.66
C GLN A 139 11.77 -13.50 13.22
N LYS A 140 10.80 -13.44 12.30
CA LYS A 140 11.02 -12.97 10.93
C LYS A 140 11.60 -11.55 10.90
N ARG A 141 11.04 -10.65 11.73
CA ARG A 141 11.52 -9.27 11.88
C ARG A 141 12.98 -9.22 12.33
N ARG A 142 13.35 -10.01 13.35
CA ARG A 142 14.76 -10.10 13.82
C ARG A 142 15.70 -10.63 12.74
N ASN A 143 15.31 -11.69 12.02
CA ASN A 143 16.13 -12.26 10.95
C ASN A 143 16.36 -11.23 9.81
N ILE A 144 15.33 -10.45 9.48
CA ILE A 144 15.44 -9.37 8.48
C ILE A 144 16.46 -8.32 8.92
N LEU A 145 16.36 -7.85 10.17
CA LEU A 145 17.27 -6.83 10.71
C LEU A 145 18.72 -7.33 10.75
N GLU A 146 18.92 -8.60 11.10
CA GLU A 146 20.25 -9.23 11.05
C GLU A 146 20.80 -9.27 9.62
N ALA A 147 20.00 -9.70 8.64
CA ALA A 147 20.42 -9.73 7.24
C ALA A 147 20.77 -8.33 6.69
N LEU A 148 20.00 -7.30 7.06
CA LEU A 148 20.30 -5.91 6.70
C LEU A 148 21.62 -5.43 7.30
N LYS A 149 21.88 -5.78 8.56
CA LYS A 149 23.14 -5.45 9.24
C LYS A 149 24.33 -6.11 8.54
N MET A 150 24.26 -7.42 8.28
CA MET A 150 25.33 -8.17 7.60
C MET A 150 25.62 -7.61 6.20
N THR A 151 24.59 -7.21 5.46
CA THR A 151 24.75 -6.61 4.12
C THR A 151 25.44 -5.26 4.19
N THR A 152 25.10 -4.44 5.21
CA THR A 152 25.70 -3.12 5.42
C THR A 152 27.17 -3.24 5.83
N GLU A 153 27.50 -4.21 6.68
CA GLU A 153 28.87 -4.49 7.14
C GLU A 153 29.74 -5.06 6.02
N SER A 154 29.18 -5.91 5.13
CA SER A 154 29.90 -6.47 3.98
C SER A 154 30.15 -5.46 2.85
N SER A 155 29.45 -4.34 2.82
CA SER A 155 29.55 -3.33 1.75
C SER A 155 30.52 -2.18 2.07
N GLN A 156 31.23 -2.21 3.21
CA GLN A 156 32.29 -1.25 3.51
C GLN A 156 33.59 -1.58 2.74
N VAL A 157 33.63 -1.23 1.45
CA VAL A 157 34.87 -0.91 0.72
C VAL A 157 34.61 0.34 -0.14
N ASP A 158 35.47 1.34 0.05
CA ASP A 158 35.62 2.64 -0.63
C ASP A 158 34.67 3.82 -0.32
N PRO A 159 35.12 4.80 0.50
CA PRO A 159 34.42 6.05 0.74
C PRO A 159 34.82 7.09 -0.31
N LYS A 160 34.17 7.10 -1.49
CA LYS A 160 34.31 8.23 -2.41
C LYS A 160 33.15 8.42 -3.39
N VAL A 161 31.92 8.52 -2.87
CA VAL A 161 30.84 9.22 -3.60
C VAL A 161 30.02 10.02 -2.59
N THR A 162 30.42 11.27 -2.35
CA THR A 162 29.56 12.30 -1.77
C THR A 162 28.50 12.68 -2.81
N ASN A 163 27.31 12.08 -2.73
CA ASN A 163 26.13 12.57 -3.44
C ASN A 163 25.10 13.06 -2.43
N ASN A 164 24.76 14.33 -2.57
CA ASN A 164 23.76 15.05 -1.79
C ASN A 164 22.40 14.34 -1.89
N THR A 165 21.95 13.70 -0.82
CA THR A 165 20.54 13.30 -0.66
C THR A 165 20.20 13.40 0.82
N LYS A 166 19.07 14.06 1.12
CA LYS A 166 18.60 14.35 2.48
C LYS A 166 18.54 13.04 3.26
N SER A 167 19.44 12.90 4.24
CA SER A 167 19.36 11.90 5.28
C SER A 167 18.03 12.07 6.02
N ILE A 168 17.25 10.99 6.11
CA ILE A 168 16.12 10.91 7.04
C ILE A 168 16.72 10.66 8.42
N ALA A 169 17.21 11.74 9.02
CA ALA A 169 17.56 11.74 10.43
C ALA A 169 16.26 11.71 11.24
N TYR A 170 16.15 10.74 12.14
CA TYR A 170 15.20 10.77 13.25
C TYR A 170 15.28 12.13 13.92
N SER A 171 14.19 12.91 13.86
CA SER A 171 14.01 14.02 14.78
C SER A 171 13.80 13.46 16.18
N GLU A 172 14.89 13.58 16.94
CA GLU A 172 15.08 13.52 18.38
C GLU A 172 13.82 13.76 19.23
N SER A 173 13.74 12.98 20.31
CA SER A 173 12.77 13.05 21.40
C SER A 173 12.23 14.46 21.72
N VAL A 174 10.94 14.69 21.47
CA VAL A 174 10.24 15.85 22.01
C VAL A 174 9.94 15.58 23.48
N ARG A 175 10.85 16.02 24.35
CA ARG A 175 10.51 16.33 25.75
C ARG A 175 9.41 17.39 25.75
N VAL A 176 8.23 17.01 26.23
CA VAL A 176 7.12 17.93 26.46
C VAL A 176 7.48 18.82 27.65
N THR A 177 8.13 19.95 27.40
CA THR A 177 8.17 21.07 28.35
C THR A 177 6.98 21.98 28.09
N HIS A 178 6.06 22.04 29.05
CA HIS A 178 4.92 22.96 29.06
C HIS A 178 5.38 24.42 28.96
N LYS A 179 5.18 25.04 27.78
CA LYS A 179 5.11 26.50 27.65
C LYS A 179 3.75 26.89 27.08
N LYS A 180 2.95 27.48 27.95
CA LYS A 180 1.68 28.14 27.69
C LYS A 180 1.89 29.28 26.68
N ARG A 181 1.39 29.16 25.44
CA ARG A 181 1.15 30.31 24.55
C ARG A 181 0.12 30.03 23.44
N GLN A 182 -1.00 30.74 23.59
CA GLN A 182 -1.96 31.30 22.62
C GLN A 182 -2.49 30.48 21.43
N LYS A 183 -3.81 30.24 21.50
CA LYS A 183 -4.72 29.72 20.48
C LYS A 183 -4.88 30.71 19.30
N PRO A 184 -4.74 30.30 18.03
CA PRO A 184 -5.29 31.06 16.92
C PRO A 184 -6.82 30.84 16.87
N LYS A 185 -7.60 31.92 16.96
CA LYS A 185 -9.05 31.91 16.72
C LYS A 185 -9.30 31.88 15.20
N SER A 186 -9.88 30.80 14.67
CA SER A 186 -10.57 30.85 13.37
C SER A 186 -12.09 30.96 13.60
N PRO A 187 -12.82 31.81 12.86
CA PRO A 187 -14.26 31.95 13.02
C PRO A 187 -14.97 30.87 12.20
N ARG A 188 -15.20 29.69 12.78
CA ARG A 188 -16.25 28.79 12.26
C ARG A 188 -17.60 29.40 12.63
N LYS A 189 -18.29 30.02 11.66
CA LYS A 189 -19.73 30.33 11.81
C LYS A 189 -20.45 28.99 12.05
N LYS A 190 -21.03 28.83 13.24
CA LYS A 190 -21.91 27.72 13.55
C LYS A 190 -23.22 27.94 12.79
N LEU A 191 -23.63 26.96 11.98
CA LEU A 191 -24.95 27.00 11.35
C LEU A 191 -26.02 27.01 12.43
N THR A 192 -27.05 27.84 12.24
CA THR A 192 -28.18 27.91 13.18
C THR A 192 -29.07 26.67 13.01
N PRO A 193 -29.81 26.27 14.06
CA PRO A 193 -30.76 25.14 13.98
C PRO A 193 -31.72 25.24 12.78
N ASP A 194 -32.15 26.45 12.42
CA ASP A 194 -33.05 26.69 11.28
C ASP A 194 -32.38 26.41 9.92
N GLN A 195 -31.06 26.59 9.81
CA GLN A 195 -30.31 26.27 8.59
C GLN A 195 -30.12 24.76 8.45
N ILE A 196 -29.95 24.07 9.57
CA ILE A 196 -29.87 22.61 9.60
C ILE A 196 -31.24 22.02 9.25
N GLN A 197 -32.33 22.58 9.78
CA GLN A 197 -33.68 22.12 9.49
C GLN A 197 -34.04 22.29 8.01
N ARG A 198 -33.71 23.43 7.39
CA ARG A 198 -33.91 23.63 5.95
C ARG A 198 -33.16 22.62 5.09
N LEU A 199 -31.93 22.29 5.45
CA LEU A 199 -31.14 21.26 4.76
C LEU A 199 -31.79 19.87 4.88
N CYS A 200 -32.33 19.55 6.05
CA CYS A 200 -33.04 18.29 6.26
C CYS A 200 -34.35 18.20 5.47
N ASP A 201 -35.07 19.31 5.31
CA ASP A 201 -36.32 19.37 4.55
C ASP A 201 -36.03 19.30 3.04
N GLU A 202 -34.99 19.97 2.56
CA GLU A 202 -34.55 19.93 1.15
C GLU A 202 -34.11 18.52 0.72
N ILE A 203 -33.40 17.79 1.59
CA ILE A 203 -33.04 16.37 1.35
C ILE A 203 -34.29 15.47 1.32
N ARG A 204 -35.31 15.78 2.13
CA ARG A 204 -36.56 15.03 2.18
C ARG A 204 -37.40 15.24 0.92
N ASP A 205 -37.45 16.45 0.39
CA ASP A 205 -38.17 16.76 -0.85
C ASP A 205 -37.50 16.09 -2.07
N LEU A 206 -36.16 16.09 -2.11
CA LEU A 206 -35.38 15.42 -3.17
C LEU A 206 -35.52 13.89 -3.16
N THR A 207 -35.77 13.30 -2.00
CA THR A 207 -36.00 11.85 -1.85
C THR A 207 -37.45 11.45 -2.10
N SER A 208 -38.40 12.37 -1.86
CA SER A 208 -39.83 12.16 -2.12
C SER A 208 -40.19 12.28 -3.61
N ALA A 209 -39.47 13.12 -4.37
CA ALA A 209 -39.68 13.30 -5.80
C ALA A 209 -39.34 12.06 -6.65
N LYS A 210 -38.53 11.11 -6.13
CA LYS A 210 -38.15 9.87 -6.84
C LYS A 210 -39.18 8.73 -6.76
N HIS A 211 -40.28 8.90 -6.02
CA HIS A 211 -41.31 7.86 -5.89
C HIS A 211 -42.62 8.09 -6.64
N ASN A 212 -42.78 9.20 -7.38
CA ASN A 212 -44.03 9.52 -8.10
C ASN A 212 -43.99 9.37 -9.64
N THR A 213 -43.01 8.66 -10.22
CA THR A 213 -42.97 8.42 -11.68
C THR A 213 -43.25 6.98 -12.12
N ASN A 214 -43.78 6.13 -11.24
CA ASN A 214 -44.27 4.80 -11.64
C ASN A 214 -45.74 4.63 -11.26
N GLY A 215 -46.63 5.08 -12.15
CA GLY A 215 -48.04 4.75 -12.09
C GLY A 215 -48.92 5.79 -12.78
N THR A 216 -49.25 5.58 -14.05
CA THR A 216 -50.60 5.20 -14.49
C THR A 216 -50.59 5.05 -16.01
N ILE A 217 -51.37 4.06 -16.45
CA ILE A 217 -51.68 3.52 -17.78
C ILE A 217 -51.93 4.59 -18.85
#